data_AF-M8BJ66-F1
#
_entry.id   AF-M8BJ66-F1
#
_cell.length_a   1.000
_cell.length_b   1.000
_cell.length_c   1.000
_cell.angle_alpha   90.00
_cell.angle_beta   90.00
_cell.angle_gamma   90.00
#
_symmetry.space_group_name_H-M   'P 1'
#
loop_
_entity.id
_entity.type
_entity.pdbx_description
1 polymer ?
#
loop_
_entity_poly.entity_id
_entity_poly.type
_entity_poly.pdbx_seq_one_letter_code
_entity_poly.pdbx_strand_id
1 'polypeptide(L)'
;MAFRRRSCVVAALLALSFLAATAAAGDHGLNRALDTGLFERIHVRFYGEDRCSYNHVHKDGVMAQWSKWTARYPRSKVYIGLAAANVPGRNDKVGLMSMNYDLMPSVKQAANYGGVMLWERYYDKQTGYGRDLYNGGIN
;
A
#
# COMPACT_ATOMS: atom_id res chain seq x y z
N MET A 1 3.08 -27.49 -4.11
CA MET A 1 2.99 -26.72 -2.85
C MET A 1 3.08 -25.24 -3.17
N ALA A 2 1.96 -24.53 -3.17
CA ALA A 2 1.94 -23.09 -3.43
C ALA A 2 2.50 -22.36 -2.21
N PHE A 3 3.62 -21.64 -2.38
CA PHE A 3 4.19 -20.79 -1.33
C PHE A 3 3.17 -19.69 -1.01
N ARG A 4 2.39 -19.92 0.04
CA ARG A 4 1.28 -19.05 0.45
C ARG A 4 1.90 -17.81 1.10
N ARG A 5 2.18 -16.77 0.31
CA ARG A 5 2.57 -15.45 0.85
C ARG A 5 1.49 -15.00 1.85
N ARG A 6 1.92 -14.72 3.09
CA ARG A 6 1.05 -14.45 4.26
C ARG A 6 0.74 -12.96 4.45
N SER A 7 1.45 -12.08 3.74
CA SER A 7 1.40 -10.63 3.93
C SER A 7 1.46 -9.90 2.60
N CYS A 8 0.80 -8.74 2.54
CA CYS A 8 0.86 -7.86 1.38
C CYS A 8 2.30 -7.38 1.17
N VAL A 9 2.81 -7.56 -0.05
CA VAL A 9 4.19 -7.20 -0.40
C VAL A 9 4.40 -5.70 -0.19
N VAL A 10 5.54 -5.33 0.38
CA VAL A 10 5.94 -3.92 0.52
C VAL A 10 6.80 -3.51 -0.66
N ALA A 11 6.47 -2.37 -1.26
CA ALA A 11 7.38 -1.65 -2.13
C ALA A 11 8.08 -0.59 -1.28
N ALA A 12 9.19 -0.95 -0.64
CA ALA A 12 10.05 0.04 -0.04
C ALA A 12 10.74 0.78 -1.20
N LEU A 13 10.30 1.99 -1.50
CA LEU A 13 11.01 2.91 -2.38
C LEU A 13 12.30 3.30 -1.66
N LEU A 14 13.34 2.49 -1.85
CA LEU A 14 14.71 2.79 -1.46
C LEU A 14 15.19 3.96 -2.32
N ALA A 15 15.24 5.17 -1.73
CA ALA A 15 16.11 6.20 -2.26
C ALA A 15 17.56 5.72 -2.09
N LEU A 16 18.23 5.54 -3.23
CA LEU A 16 19.68 5.28 -3.39
C LEU A 16 20.22 3.96 -2.81
N SER A 17 19.93 2.86 -3.50
CA SER A 17 20.96 1.93 -4.04
C SER A 17 20.26 0.76 -4.72
N PHE A 18 20.75 0.40 -5.91
CA PHE A 18 20.20 -0.68 -6.72
C PHE A 18 20.26 -2.02 -5.97
N LEU A 19 19.13 -2.45 -5.41
CA LEU A 19 18.84 -3.86 -5.23
C LEU A 19 17.39 -4.12 -5.65
N ALA A 20 17.24 -4.57 -6.90
CA ALA A 20 16.05 -5.24 -7.36
C ALA A 20 16.01 -6.64 -6.70
N ALA A 21 15.35 -6.76 -5.56
CA ALA A 21 14.96 -8.06 -5.05
C ALA A 21 13.71 -8.52 -5.82
N THR A 22 13.92 -9.39 -6.81
CA THR A 22 12.84 -10.09 -7.50
C THR A 22 12.09 -10.98 -6.51
N ALA A 23 10.78 -11.14 -6.75
CA ALA A 23 9.80 -11.73 -5.83
C ALA A 23 10.00 -13.24 -5.52
N ALA A 24 11.19 -13.81 -5.73
CA ALA A 24 11.54 -15.19 -5.42
C ALA A 24 12.37 -15.34 -4.11
N ALA A 25 12.94 -14.25 -3.57
CA ALA A 25 13.68 -14.27 -2.31
C ALA A 25 13.22 -13.14 -1.37
N GLY A 26 12.60 -13.49 -0.23
CA GLY A 26 12.81 -12.74 1.01
C GLY A 26 11.84 -11.61 1.38
N ASP A 27 10.63 -11.95 1.81
CA ASP A 27 9.94 -11.16 2.86
C ASP A 27 10.86 -11.02 4.09
N HIS A 28 11.71 -12.01 4.36
CA HIS A 28 12.72 -11.98 5.43
C HIS A 28 13.82 -10.92 5.24
N GLY A 29 14.21 -10.60 4.01
CA GLY A 29 15.25 -9.60 3.76
C GLY A 29 14.74 -8.20 4.03
N LEU A 30 13.57 -7.89 3.46
CA LEU A 30 12.91 -6.61 3.66
C LEU A 30 12.46 -6.42 5.11
N ASN A 31 11.89 -7.44 5.76
CA ASN A 31 11.53 -7.33 7.17
C ASN A 31 12.76 -7.08 8.05
N ARG A 32 13.89 -7.78 7.83
CA ARG A 32 15.13 -7.49 8.57
C ARG A 32 15.62 -6.05 8.36
N ALA A 33 15.53 -5.53 7.14
CA ALA A 33 15.89 -4.16 6.86
C ALA A 33 14.95 -3.16 7.57
N LEU A 34 13.64 -3.39 7.52
CA LEU A 34 12.65 -2.56 8.21
C LEU A 34 12.78 -2.63 9.74
N ASP A 35 13.09 -3.81 10.28
CA ASP A 35 13.29 -4.06 11.71
C ASP A 35 14.52 -3.30 12.26
N THR A 36 15.42 -2.79 11.41
CA THR A 36 16.51 -1.87 11.84
C THR A 36 15.97 -0.53 12.35
N GLY A 37 14.75 -0.16 11.99
CA GLY A 37 14.15 1.13 12.37
C GLY A 37 14.71 2.34 11.63
N LEU A 38 15.57 2.15 10.62
CA LEU A 38 16.17 3.24 9.83
C LEU A 38 15.22 3.84 8.79
N PHE A 39 14.13 3.14 8.47
CA PHE A 39 13.16 3.60 7.47
C PHE A 39 12.07 4.44 8.11
N GLU A 40 12.09 5.74 7.82
CA GLU A 40 11.07 6.67 8.32
C GLU A 40 9.73 6.54 7.57
N ARG A 41 9.76 6.10 6.31
CA ARG A 41 8.59 6.00 5.43
C ARG A 41 8.47 4.61 4.82
N ILE A 42 7.33 3.98 5.02
CA ILE A 42 7.04 2.63 4.52
C ILE A 42 5.81 2.70 3.63
N HIS A 43 5.92 2.30 2.36
CA HIS A 43 4.80 2.27 1.42
C HIS A 43 4.33 0.83 1.22
N VAL A 44 3.17 0.48 1.79
CA VAL A 44 2.63 -0.89 1.72
C VAL A 44 1.72 -1.00 0.52
N ARG A 45 1.94 -1.99 -0.35
CA ARG A 45 1.17 -2.13 -1.59
C ARG A 45 -0.11 -2.94 -1.35
N PHE A 46 -1.26 -2.31 -1.61
CA PHE A 46 -2.60 -2.92 -1.59
C PHE A 46 -3.20 -2.97 -3.02
N TYR A 47 -2.38 -3.36 -3.99
CA TYR A 47 -2.76 -3.57 -5.40
C TYR A 47 -1.90 -4.66 -6.04
N GLY A 48 -2.37 -5.27 -7.12
CA GLY A 48 -1.63 -6.27 -7.91
C GLY A 48 -1.59 -7.67 -7.30
N GLU A 49 -2.21 -7.87 -6.13
CA GLU A 49 -2.41 -9.17 -5.51
C GLU A 49 -3.82 -9.24 -4.90
N ASP A 50 -4.64 -10.18 -5.38
CA ASP A 50 -6.05 -10.36 -4.98
C ASP A 50 -6.25 -10.56 -3.47
N ARG A 51 -5.22 -11.00 -2.74
CA ARG A 51 -5.29 -11.21 -1.29
C ARG A 51 -5.20 -9.92 -0.48
N CYS A 52 -4.93 -8.81 -1.14
CA CYS A 52 -4.56 -7.55 -0.52
C CYS A 52 -5.24 -6.34 -1.16
N SER A 53 -5.69 -6.44 -2.42
CA SER A 53 -6.37 -5.33 -3.06
C SER A 53 -7.80 -5.17 -2.54
N TYR A 54 -8.20 -3.92 -2.31
CA TYR A 54 -9.50 -3.58 -1.74
C TYR A 54 -10.67 -4.17 -2.53
N ASN A 55 -10.60 -4.20 -3.86
CA ASN A 55 -11.69 -4.73 -4.68
C ASN A 55 -11.90 -6.25 -4.54
N HIS A 56 -10.95 -6.98 -3.94
CA HIS A 56 -11.03 -8.42 -3.74
C HIS A 56 -11.27 -8.81 -2.27
N VAL A 57 -10.64 -8.10 -1.32
CA VAL A 57 -10.76 -8.42 0.11
C VAL A 57 -11.57 -7.41 0.92
N HIS A 58 -12.08 -6.38 0.25
CA HIS A 58 -12.83 -5.27 0.83
C HIS A 58 -12.07 -4.62 2.01
N LYS A 59 -12.77 -3.78 2.75
CA LYS A 59 -12.20 -3.08 3.90
C LYS A 59 -11.61 -4.02 4.93
N ASP A 60 -12.33 -5.07 5.33
CA ASP A 60 -11.90 -5.93 6.43
C ASP A 60 -10.59 -6.64 6.14
N GLY A 61 -10.41 -7.13 4.92
CA GLY A 61 -9.15 -7.76 4.52
C GLY A 61 -7.99 -6.78 4.40
N VAL A 62 -8.24 -5.55 3.92
CA VAL A 62 -7.23 -4.49 3.91
C VAL A 62 -6.83 -4.15 5.35
N MET A 63 -7.81 -3.97 6.25
CA MET A 63 -7.57 -3.61 7.65
C MET A 63 -6.85 -4.70 8.45
N ALA A 64 -7.11 -5.97 8.14
CA ALA A 64 -6.42 -7.11 8.74
C ALA A 64 -4.90 -7.12 8.45
N GLN A 65 -4.48 -6.49 7.35
CA GLN A 65 -3.07 -6.34 7.00
C GLN A 65 -2.52 -4.97 7.43
N TRP A 66 -3.30 -3.91 7.25
CA TRP A 66 -2.96 -2.56 7.70
C TRP A 66 -2.59 -2.51 9.17
N SER A 67 -3.41 -3.10 10.04
CA SER A 67 -3.18 -3.17 11.49
C SER A 67 -1.87 -3.88 11.85
N LYS A 68 -1.47 -4.91 11.11
CA LYS A 68 -0.18 -5.60 11.33
C LYS A 68 1.00 -4.70 10.97
N TRP A 69 0.90 -3.97 9.85
CA TRP A 69 1.96 -3.06 9.41
C TRP A 69 2.13 -1.89 10.36
N THR A 70 1.03 -1.26 10.78
CA THR A 70 1.06 -0.10 11.68
C THR A 70 1.52 -0.47 13.09
N ALA A 71 1.10 -1.63 13.61
CA ALA A 71 1.54 -2.14 14.91
C ALA A 71 3.01 -2.60 14.93
N ARG A 72 3.50 -3.19 13.82
CA ARG A 72 4.89 -3.69 13.75
C ARG A 72 5.91 -2.56 13.66
N TYR A 73 5.58 -1.46 12.98
CA TYR A 73 6.50 -0.34 12.75
C TYR A 73 5.95 0.98 13.31
N PRO A 74 5.76 1.09 14.64
CA PRO A 74 5.12 2.25 15.26
C PRO A 74 5.93 3.55 15.13
N ARG A 75 7.24 3.44 14.87
CA ARG A 75 8.17 4.58 14.72
C ARG A 75 8.24 5.14 13.29
N SER A 76 7.70 4.43 12.31
CA SER A 76 7.76 4.80 10.90
C SER A 76 6.39 5.30 10.43
N LYS A 77 6.36 6.27 9.52
CA LYS A 77 5.14 6.66 8.82
C LYS A 77 4.79 5.61 7.76
N VAL A 78 3.61 5.02 7.90
CA VAL A 78 3.12 3.98 7.00
C VAL A 78 2.13 4.59 6.02
N TYR A 79 2.35 4.37 4.73
CA TYR A 79 1.52 4.86 3.64
C TYR A 79 0.78 3.70 2.99
N ILE A 80 -0.49 3.92 2.67
CA ILE A 80 -1.30 2.97 1.92
C ILE A 80 -1.02 3.15 0.42
N GLY A 81 -0.46 2.13 -0.19
CA GLY A 81 -0.12 2.08 -1.62
C GLY A 81 -1.29 1.59 -2.45
N LEU A 82 -1.74 2.38 -3.42
CA LEU A 82 -2.94 2.16 -4.22
C LEU A 82 -2.66 2.31 -5.72
N ALA A 83 -3.42 1.59 -6.56
CA ALA A 83 -3.33 1.74 -8.00
C ALA A 83 -4.07 3.01 -8.47
N ALA A 84 -3.42 3.82 -9.30
CA ALA A 84 -3.99 5.05 -9.87
C ALA A 84 -4.96 4.79 -11.03
N ALA A 85 -4.92 3.58 -11.61
CA ALA A 85 -5.79 3.13 -12.69
C ALA A 85 -6.03 1.61 -12.60
N ASN A 86 -7.16 1.18 -13.16
CA ASN A 86 -7.34 -0.22 -13.55
C ASN A 86 -6.56 -0.45 -14.85
N VAL A 87 -5.71 -1.46 -14.87
CA VAL A 87 -4.99 -1.90 -16.08
C VAL A 87 -5.69 -3.13 -16.67
N PRO A 88 -5.52 -3.43 -17.96
CA PRO A 88 -6.18 -4.59 -18.57
C PRO A 88 -5.95 -5.87 -17.77
N GLY A 89 -7.05 -6.57 -17.44
CA GLY A 89 -7.02 -7.79 -16.64
C GLY A 89 -6.81 -7.60 -15.14
N ARG A 90 -6.81 -6.35 -14.63
CA ARG A 90 -6.72 -6.06 -13.18
C ARG A 90 -7.75 -5.03 -12.74
N ASN A 91 -8.38 -5.30 -11.60
CA ASN A 91 -9.32 -4.41 -10.95
C ASN A 91 -8.77 -3.94 -9.61
N ASP A 92 -7.72 -3.12 -9.64
CA ASP A 92 -6.98 -2.69 -8.44
C ASP A 92 -7.26 -1.25 -8.00
N LYS A 93 -7.83 -0.41 -8.86
CA LYS A 93 -8.18 0.97 -8.52
C LYS A 93 -9.40 0.98 -7.62
N VAL A 94 -9.25 1.64 -6.48
CA VAL A 94 -10.35 1.84 -5.52
C VAL A 94 -11.17 3.06 -5.94
N GLY A 95 -12.49 2.94 -5.95
CA GLY A 95 -13.38 4.06 -6.26
C GLY A 95 -13.28 5.19 -5.22
N LEU A 96 -13.52 6.45 -5.64
CA LEU A 96 -13.42 7.62 -4.75
C LEU A 96 -14.39 7.55 -3.56
N MET A 97 -15.63 7.07 -3.79
CA MET A 97 -16.62 6.91 -2.72
C MET A 97 -16.17 5.90 -1.68
N SER A 98 -15.74 4.71 -2.13
CA SER A 98 -15.16 3.67 -1.25
C SER A 98 -13.92 4.19 -0.52
N MET A 99 -13.10 4.99 -1.19
CA MET A 99 -11.93 5.58 -0.56
C MET A 99 -12.31 6.53 0.56
N ASN A 100 -13.15 7.53 0.28
CA ASN A 100 -13.52 8.60 1.21
C ASN A 100 -14.35 8.10 2.40
N TYR A 101 -15.34 7.24 2.13
CA TYR A 101 -16.36 6.90 3.13
C TYR A 101 -16.14 5.56 3.81
N ASP A 102 -15.34 4.68 3.22
CA ASP A 102 -15.13 3.33 3.76
C ASP A 102 -13.70 3.11 4.25
N LEU A 103 -12.71 3.25 3.36
CA LEU A 103 -11.33 2.88 3.65
C LEU A 103 -10.57 3.93 4.46
N MET A 104 -10.55 5.19 4.01
CA MET A 104 -9.76 6.25 4.65
C MET A 104 -10.13 6.54 6.10
N PRO A 105 -11.43 6.55 6.50
CA PRO A 105 -11.78 6.76 7.90
C PRO A 105 -11.18 5.72 8.85
N SER A 106 -10.96 4.49 8.37
CA SER A 106 -10.35 3.42 9.18
C SER A 106 -8.83 3.43 9.11
N VAL A 107 -8.25 3.68 7.93
CA VAL A 107 -6.79 3.74 7.75
C VAL A 107 -6.16 4.87 8.57
N LYS A 108 -6.82 6.05 8.59
CA LYS A 108 -6.38 7.24 9.34
C LYS A 108 -6.41 7.09 10.87
N GLN A 109 -7.06 6.06 11.41
CA GLN A 109 -7.07 5.80 12.87
C GLN A 109 -5.71 5.35 13.41
N ALA A 110 -4.82 4.85 12.55
CA ALA A 110 -3.47 4.50 12.94
C ALA A 110 -2.64 5.78 13.21
N ALA A 111 -2.05 5.89 14.41
CA ALA A 111 -1.26 7.06 14.82
C ALA A 111 -0.05 7.34 13.90
N ASN A 112 0.45 6.31 13.25
CA ASN A 112 1.57 6.36 12.31
C ASN A 112 1.13 6.35 10.83
N TYR A 113 -0.15 6.61 10.53
CA TYR A 113 -0.59 6.89 9.15
C TYR A 113 0.22 8.06 8.57
N GLY A 114 0.78 7.83 7.38
CA GLY A 114 1.65 8.76 6.67
C GLY A 114 1.01 9.45 5.47
N GLY A 115 -0.02 8.83 4.88
CA GLY A 115 -0.65 9.31 3.64
C GLY A 115 -0.96 8.18 2.66
N VAL A 116 -1.33 8.58 1.44
CA VAL A 116 -1.52 7.68 0.30
C VAL A 116 -0.31 7.71 -0.63
N MET A 117 0.12 6.53 -1.11
CA MET A 117 1.09 6.39 -2.20
C MET A 117 0.36 5.86 -3.44
N LEU A 118 0.51 6.53 -4.58
CA LEU A 118 -0.13 6.14 -5.84
C LEU A 118 0.85 5.49 -6.80
N TRP A 119 0.50 4.30 -7.26
CA TRP A 119 1.18 3.59 -8.34
C TRP A 119 0.36 3.67 -9.63
N GLU A 120 0.79 4.36 -10.67
CA GLU A 120 2.02 5.15 -10.80
C GLU A 120 1.74 6.49 -11.46
N ARG A 121 2.76 7.35 -11.54
CA ARG A 121 2.63 8.72 -12.04
C ARG A 121 2.06 8.80 -13.47
N TYR A 122 2.38 7.83 -14.34
CA TYR A 122 1.85 7.78 -15.69
C TYR A 122 0.31 7.68 -15.69
N TYR A 123 -0.23 6.69 -14.97
CA TYR A 123 -1.66 6.49 -14.86
C TYR A 123 -2.36 7.59 -14.07
N ASP A 124 -1.73 8.11 -13.01
CA ASP A 124 -2.24 9.24 -12.25
C ASP A 124 -2.44 10.50 -13.13
N LYS A 125 -1.51 10.78 -14.04
CA LYS A 125 -1.67 11.89 -15.01
C LYS A 125 -2.84 11.70 -15.96
N GLN A 126 -3.13 10.45 -16.35
CA GLN A 126 -4.23 10.16 -17.27
C GLN A 126 -5.59 10.17 -16.58
N THR A 127 -5.68 9.60 -15.38
CA THR A 127 -6.95 9.45 -14.66
C THR A 127 -7.28 10.64 -13.79
N GLY A 128 -6.29 11.46 -13.41
CA GLY A 128 -6.46 12.54 -12.45
C GLY A 128 -6.65 12.05 -11.01
N TYR A 129 -6.41 10.78 -10.73
CA TYR A 129 -6.84 10.15 -9.48
C TYR A 129 -6.26 10.83 -8.22
N GLY A 130 -4.99 11.20 -8.21
CA GLY A 130 -4.38 11.92 -7.10
C GLY A 130 -4.97 13.31 -6.90
N ARG A 131 -5.37 13.99 -7.98
CA ARG A 131 -6.09 15.27 -7.91
C ARG A 131 -7.48 15.08 -7.29
N ASP A 132 -8.18 14.01 -7.68
CA ASP A 132 -9.51 13.72 -7.14
C ASP A 132 -9.45 13.37 -5.65
N LEU A 133 -8.44 12.59 -5.23
CA LEU A 133 -8.19 12.29 -3.82
C LEU A 133 -7.91 13.58 -3.02
N TYR A 134 -7.05 14.45 -3.55
CA TYR A 134 -6.75 15.73 -2.92
C TYR A 134 -7.99 16.62 -2.77
N ASN A 135 -8.79 16.74 -3.83
CA ASN A 135 -10.05 17.49 -3.80
C ASN A 135 -11.09 16.86 -2.87
N GLY A 136 -11.03 15.54 -2.67
CA GLY A 136 -11.86 14.80 -1.71
C GLY A 136 -11.38 14.90 -0.26
N GLY A 137 -10.29 15.61 0.04
CA GLY A 137 -9.75 15.75 1.40
C GLY A 137 -8.90 14.56 1.86
N ILE A 138 -8.41 13.75 0.92
CA ILE A 138 -7.47 12.65 1.22
C ILE A 138 -6.05 13.15 0.96
N ASN A 139 -5.26 13.18 2.04
CA ASN A 139 -3.83 13.48 2.07
C ASN A 139 -3.03 12.29 2.63
#